data_AF-A0A1Z4JJX5-F1
#
_entry.id   AF-A0A1Z4JJX5-F1
#
_cell.length_a   1.000
_cell.length_b   1.000
_cell.length_c   1.000
_cell.angle_alpha   90.00
_cell.angle_beta   90.00
_cell.angle_gamma   90.00
#
_symmetry.space_group_name_H-M   'P 1'
#
loop_
_entity.id
_entity.type
_entity.pdbx_description
1 polymer ?
#
loop_
_entity_poly.entity_id
_entity_poly.type
_entity_poly.pdbx_seq_one_letter_code
_entity_poly.pdbx_strand_id
1 'polypeptide(L)'
;MSKHYPLTAELAQTLRAAKLTAAEWRLWSYLVTIDPFGEHYQDLDLLTILTECNLSKPTFYRAIARLQELGLFDTQHAKIAFRNLVGARKLLTENSLKNETPVSKMRKSSQI
;
A
#
# COMPACT_ATOMS: atom_id res chain seq x y z
N MET A 1 32.99 -13.69 0.81
CA MET A 1 32.53 -12.45 1.47
C MET A 1 31.76 -12.84 2.72
N SER A 2 32.24 -12.45 3.90
CA SER A 2 31.53 -12.69 5.15
C SER A 2 30.31 -11.77 5.21
N LYS A 3 29.11 -12.34 5.06
CA LYS A 3 27.85 -11.61 5.29
C LYS A 3 27.68 -11.47 6.81
N HIS A 4 28.06 -10.33 7.37
CA HIS A 4 27.85 -10.03 8.79
C HIS A 4 26.45 -9.45 8.98
N TYR A 5 25.56 -10.16 9.66
CA TYR A 5 24.25 -9.61 10.03
C TYR A 5 24.44 -8.35 10.91
N PRO A 6 23.73 -7.24 10.66
CA PRO A 6 23.92 -5.99 11.38
C PRO A 6 23.20 -5.98 12.74
N LEU A 7 23.14 -7.13 13.42
CA LEU A 7 22.61 -7.18 14.78
C LEU A 7 23.67 -6.67 15.75
N THR A 8 23.84 -5.35 15.75
CA THR A 8 24.82 -4.64 16.59
C THR A 8 24.35 -4.59 18.04
N ALA A 9 25.28 -4.32 18.96
CA ALA A 9 24.95 -4.14 20.37
C ALA A 9 23.96 -2.99 20.60
N GLU A 10 24.07 -1.93 19.79
CA GLU A 10 23.15 -0.79 19.79
C GLU A 10 21.74 -1.21 19.35
N LEU A 11 21.61 -1.92 18.23
CA LEU A 11 20.31 -2.44 17.78
C LEU A 11 19.68 -3.37 18.83
N ALA A 12 20.48 -4.24 19.45
CA ALA A 12 20.01 -5.13 20.51
C ALA A 12 19.57 -4.38 21.78
N GLN A 13 20.12 -3.21 22.08
CA GLN A 13 19.64 -2.33 23.15
C GLN A 13 18.32 -1.68 22.76
N THR A 14 18.23 -1.13 21.55
CA THR A 14 17.00 -0.52 21.02
C THR A 14 15.84 -1.51 21.04
N LEU A 15 16.03 -2.74 20.58
CA LEU A 15 14.99 -3.76 20.56
C LEU A 15 14.51 -4.15 21.97
N ARG A 16 15.42 -4.24 22.95
CA ARG A 16 15.03 -4.51 24.36
C ARG A 16 14.29 -3.34 24.99
N ALA A 17 14.70 -2.10 24.68
CA ALA A 17 14.05 -0.89 25.18
C ALA A 17 12.68 -0.66 24.54
N ALA A 18 12.49 -1.09 23.28
CA ALA A 18 11.28 -0.89 22.50
C ALA A 18 10.04 -1.63 23.06
N LYS A 19 10.24 -2.66 23.90
CA LYS A 19 9.17 -3.49 24.49
C LYS A 19 8.16 -3.99 23.45
N LEU A 20 8.67 -4.51 22.34
CA LEU A 20 7.85 -5.02 21.24
C LEU A 20 6.91 -6.12 21.72
N THR A 21 5.67 -6.09 21.23
CA THR A 21 4.69 -7.16 21.40
C THR A 21 5.12 -8.42 20.63
N ALA A 22 4.52 -9.56 20.94
CA ALA A 22 4.78 -10.79 20.20
C ALA A 22 4.48 -10.69 18.68
N ALA A 23 3.53 -9.83 18.29
CA ALA A 23 3.21 -9.59 16.89
C ALA A 23 4.29 -8.75 16.19
N GLU A 24 4.77 -7.71 16.85
CA GLU A 24 5.85 -6.86 16.35
C GLU A 24 7.17 -7.61 16.25
N TRP A 25 7.49 -8.47 17.22
CA TRP A 25 8.66 -9.35 17.16
C TRP A 25 8.64 -10.28 15.95
N ARG A 26 7.49 -10.92 15.69
CA ARG A 26 7.32 -11.78 14.51
C ARG A 26 7.51 -11.00 13.22
N LEU A 27 6.86 -9.84 13.10
CA LEU A 27 7.01 -8.98 11.93
C LEU A 27 8.45 -8.50 11.73
N TRP A 28 9.09 -7.99 12.79
CA TRP A 28 10.50 -7.56 12.73
C TRP A 28 11.41 -8.71 12.28
N SER A 29 11.25 -9.89 12.87
CA SER A 29 12.06 -11.07 12.53
C SER A 29 11.87 -11.49 11.07
N TYR A 30 10.66 -11.38 10.53
CA TYR A 30 10.37 -11.69 9.14
C TYR A 30 11.03 -10.66 8.20
N LEU A 31 10.87 -9.37 8.48
CA LEU A 31 11.39 -8.30 7.62
C LEU A 31 12.92 -8.33 7.51
N VAL A 32 13.64 -8.58 8.62
CA VAL A 32 15.12 -8.67 8.58
C VAL A 32 15.62 -9.89 7.82
N THR A 33 14.80 -10.92 7.60
CA THR A 33 15.19 -12.06 6.76
C THR A 33 15.11 -11.75 5.26
N ILE A 34 14.25 -10.81 4.88
CA ILE A 34 14.09 -10.36 3.50
C ILE A 34 15.22 -9.38 3.14
N ASP A 35 15.39 -8.33 3.95
CA ASP A 35 16.46 -7.35 3.77
C ASP A 35 17.26 -7.21 5.07
N PRO A 36 18.30 -8.03 5.25
CA PRO A 36 19.12 -7.98 6.45
C PRO A 36 20.01 -6.73 6.52
N PHE A 37 20.22 -6.01 5.43
CA PHE A 37 21.18 -4.89 5.36
C PHE A 37 20.53 -3.52 5.16
N GLY A 38 19.27 -3.47 4.73
CA GLY A 38 18.55 -2.22 4.50
C GLY A 38 19.01 -1.48 3.23
N GLU A 39 19.52 -2.21 2.23
CA GLU A 39 20.12 -1.58 1.04
C GLU A 39 19.05 -0.99 0.10
N HIS A 40 17.87 -1.63 0.03
CA HIS A 40 16.84 -1.30 -0.97
C HIS A 40 15.43 -1.53 -0.42
N TYR A 41 14.47 -0.70 -0.87
CA TYR A 41 13.06 -0.99 -0.63
C TYR A 41 12.66 -2.31 -1.28
N GLN A 42 12.00 -3.16 -0.50
CA GLN A 42 11.49 -4.45 -0.94
C GLN A 42 9.99 -4.37 -1.17
N ASP A 43 9.53 -4.93 -2.28
CA ASP A 43 8.10 -5.12 -2.50
C ASP A 43 7.60 -6.27 -1.63
N LEU A 44 6.71 -5.94 -0.70
CA LEU A 44 6.16 -6.89 0.26
C LEU A 44 4.81 -7.41 -0.22
N ASP A 45 4.67 -8.73 -0.33
CA ASP A 45 3.35 -9.35 -0.43
C ASP A 45 2.69 -9.40 0.95
N LEU A 46 1.67 -8.56 1.13
CA LEU A 46 0.92 -8.47 2.37
C LEU A 46 0.28 -9.81 2.76
N LEU A 47 -0.26 -10.60 1.81
CA LEU A 47 -0.95 -11.84 2.17
C LEU A 47 0.01 -12.90 2.74
N THR A 48 1.19 -13.02 2.13
CA THR A 48 2.25 -13.90 2.64
C THR A 48 2.66 -13.48 4.05
N ILE A 49 2.91 -12.19 4.30
CA ILE A 49 3.28 -11.69 5.63
C ILE A 49 2.22 -12.00 6.68
N LEU A 50 0.94 -11.73 6.38
CA LEU A 50 -0.14 -11.97 7.33
C LEU A 50 -0.22 -13.45 7.72
N THR A 51 0.03 -14.34 6.76
CA THR A 51 0.03 -15.79 6.96
C THR A 51 1.23 -16.24 7.79
N GLU A 52 2.45 -15.92 7.35
CA GLU A 52 3.67 -16.38 8.01
C GLU A 52 3.86 -15.79 9.40
N CYS A 53 3.55 -14.50 9.56
CA CYS A 53 3.62 -13.85 10.86
C CYS A 53 2.40 -14.11 11.74
N ASN A 54 1.37 -14.82 11.25
CA ASN A 54 0.09 -15.03 11.93
C ASN A 54 -0.50 -13.71 12.48
N LEU A 55 -0.73 -12.76 11.57
CA LEU A 55 -1.21 -11.40 11.86
C LEU A 55 -2.54 -11.13 11.17
N SER A 56 -3.41 -10.38 11.85
CA SER A 56 -4.52 -9.71 11.19
C SER A 56 -4.02 -8.48 10.42
N LYS A 57 -4.72 -8.08 9.35
CA LYS A 57 -4.39 -6.86 8.59
C LYS A 57 -4.30 -5.59 9.47
N PRO A 58 -5.22 -5.33 10.42
CA PRO A 58 -5.07 -4.22 11.36
C PRO A 58 -3.84 -4.34 12.26
N THR A 59 -3.52 -5.54 12.72
CA THR A 59 -2.33 -5.78 13.54
C THR A 59 -1.05 -5.51 12.76
N PHE A 60 -0.99 -5.92 11.50
CA PHE A 60 0.14 -5.61 10.60
C PHE A 60 0.36 -4.10 10.48
N TYR A 61 -0.68 -3.32 10.16
CA TYR A 61 -0.51 -1.87 9.98
C TYR A 61 -0.13 -1.14 11.28
N ARG A 62 -0.61 -1.60 12.44
CA ARG A 62 -0.15 -1.06 13.72
C ARG A 62 1.30 -1.41 14.01
N ALA A 63 1.68 -2.68 13.78
CA ALA A 63 3.04 -3.14 14.03
C ALA A 63 4.05 -2.46 13.10
N ILE A 64 3.76 -2.32 11.81
CA ILE A 64 4.67 -1.68 10.86
C ILE A 64 4.85 -0.19 11.17
N ALA A 65 3.77 0.52 11.54
CA ALA A 65 3.83 1.91 11.97
C ALA A 65 4.69 2.05 13.23
N ARG A 66 4.52 1.14 14.22
CA ARG A 66 5.32 1.12 15.44
C ARG A 66 6.81 0.91 15.14
N LEU A 67 7.14 -0.02 14.24
CA LEU A 67 8.54 -0.25 13.86
C LEU A 67 9.16 0.95 13.14
N GLN A 68 8.36 1.69 12.36
CA GLN A 68 8.80 2.93 11.73
C GLN A 68 9.00 4.08 12.73
N GLU A 69 8.11 4.24 13.71
CA GLU A 69 8.30 5.20 14.82
C GLU A 69 9.59 4.96 15.61
N LEU A 70 10.00 3.70 15.73
CA LEU A 70 11.24 3.29 16.40
C LEU A 70 12.49 3.45 15.54
N GLY A 71 12.34 3.88 14.27
CA GLY A 71 13.44 4.00 13.32
C GLY A 71 14.04 2.65 12.88
N LEU A 72 13.29 1.55 13.04
CA LEU A 72 13.76 0.21 12.69
C LEU A 72 13.55 -0.13 11.21
N PHE A 73 12.52 0.46 10.59
CA PHE A 73 12.24 0.34 9.17
C PHE A 73 11.67 1.64 8.64
N ASP A 74 11.93 1.95 7.37
CA ASP A 74 11.21 2.98 6.65
C ASP A 74 10.19 2.33 5.71
N THR A 75 8.94 2.81 5.72
CA THR A 75 7.89 2.25 4.87
C THR A 75 7.25 3.31 3.99
N GLN A 76 7.01 2.95 2.73
CA GLN A 76 6.37 3.80 1.75
C GLN A 76 4.96 3.29 1.44
N HIS A 77 3.95 4.15 1.56
CA HIS A 77 2.60 3.83 1.13
C HIS A 77 2.45 4.10 -0.37
N ALA A 78 2.40 3.03 -1.16
CA ALA A 78 2.54 3.12 -2.61
C ALA A 78 1.34 3.73 -3.38
N LYS A 79 0.11 3.77 -2.84
CA LYS A 79 -1.04 4.53 -3.41
C LYS A 79 -2.32 4.46 -2.58
N ILE A 80 -2.98 5.60 -2.42
CA ILE A 80 -4.42 5.70 -2.11
C ILE A 80 -5.07 6.46 -3.26
N ALA A 81 -5.97 5.81 -4.00
CA ALA A 81 -6.75 6.45 -5.04
C ALA A 81 -8.22 6.52 -4.60
N PHE A 82 -8.82 7.70 -4.72
CA PHE A 82 -10.25 7.90 -4.44
C PHE A 82 -10.89 8.74 -5.53
N ARG A 83 -12.18 8.51 -5.79
CA ARG A 83 -12.98 9.32 -6.70
C ARG A 83 -14.26 9.74 -6.00
N ASN A 84 -14.47 11.04 -5.89
CA ASN A 84 -15.73 11.60 -5.39
C ASN A 84 -16.81 11.50 -6.48
N LEU A 85 -17.78 10.61 -6.29
CA LEU A 85 -18.87 10.42 -7.24
C LEU A 85 -19.92 11.53 -7.22
N VAL A 86 -20.07 12.23 -6.09
CA VAL A 86 -20.98 13.40 -5.97
C VAL A 86 -20.48 14.54 -6.85
N GLY A 87 -19.17 14.79 -6.85
CA GLY A 87 -18.53 15.76 -7.76
C GLY A 87 -18.41 15.26 -9.20
N ALA A 88 -18.10 13.97 -9.40
CA ALA A 88 -17.97 13.39 -10.74
C ALA A 88 -19.28 13.41 -11.54
N ARG A 89 -20.44 13.45 -10.87
CA ARG A 89 -21.74 13.55 -11.52
C ARG A 89 -21.84 14.80 -12.40
N LYS A 90 -21.33 15.95 -11.96
CA LYS A 90 -21.37 17.22 -12.72
C LYS A 90 -20.62 17.13 -14.06
N LEU A 91 -19.43 16.50 -14.05
CA LEU A 91 -18.60 16.29 -15.24
C LEU A 91 -19.19 15.25 -16.21
N LEU A 92 -19.90 14.23 -15.68
CA LEU A 92 -20.61 13.25 -16.51
C LEU A 92 -21.81 13.89 -17.21
N THR A 93 -22.56 14.77 -16.53
CA THR A 93 -23.69 15.48 -17.14
C THR A 93 -23.25 16.48 -18.20
N GLU A 94 -22.17 17.24 -17.97
CA GLU A 94 -21.64 18.23 -18.92
C GLU A 94 -21.05 17.58 -20.19
N ASN A 95 -20.46 16.39 -20.08
CA ASN A 95 -19.95 15.64 -21.25
C ASN A 95 -21.06 14.86 -21.99
N SER A 96 -22.12 14.43 -21.32
CA SER A 96 -23.31 13.86 -21.99
C SER A 96 -24.04 14.89 -22.85
N LEU A 97 -24.06 16.18 -22.44
CA LEU A 97 -24.73 17.26 -23.18
C LEU A 97 -23.98 17.70 -24.46
N LYS A 98 -22.70 17.35 -24.62
CA LYS A 98 -21.92 17.69 -25.83
C LYS A 98 -22.04 16.66 -26.95
N ASN A 99 -22.66 15.50 -26.70
CA ASN A 99 -22.82 14.43 -27.68
C ASN A 99 -24.22 14.33 -28.28
N GLU A 100 -25.11 15.29 -28.01
CA GLU A 100 -26.38 15.40 -28.73
C GLU A 100 -26.17 16.10 -30.08
N THR A 101 -25.80 15.32 -31.10
CA THR A 101 -25.87 15.75 -32.50
C THR A 101 -27.32 16.05 -32.86
N PRO A 102 -27.65 17.22 -33.47
CA PRO A 102 -29.01 17.56 -33.83
C PRO A 102 -29.51 16.63 -34.93
N VAL A 103 -30.73 16.13 -34.75
CA VAL A 103 -31.54 15.48 -35.78
C VAL A 103 -31.58 16.38 -37.03
N SER A 104 -30.85 16.01 -38.09
CA SER A 104 -30.93 16.68 -39.39
C SER A 104 -31.40 15.69 -40.47
N LYS A 105 -32.70 15.79 -40.74
CA LYS A 105 -33.42 15.57 -42.00
C LYS A 105 -32.65 14.78 -43.08
N MET A 106 -32.96 13.48 -43.24
CA MET A 106 -32.98 12.82 -44.55
C MET A 106 -33.54 11.39 -44.41
N ARG A 107 -34.86 11.23 -44.60
CA ARG A 107 -35.40 9.98 -45.13
C ARG A 107 -36.27 10.32 -46.33
N LYS A 108 -35.70 10.02 -47.50
CA LYS A 108 -36.36 9.99 -48.80
C LYS A 108 -37.61 9.11 -48.68
N SER A 109 -38.78 9.70 -48.87
CA SER A 109 -39.94 8.98 -49.40
C SER A 109 -40.12 9.39 -50.85
N SER A 110 -39.26 8.84 -51.71
CA SER A 110 -39.63 8.57 -53.09
C SER A 110 -40.29 7.20 -53.08
N GLN A 111 -41.62 7.16 -53.18
CA GLN A 111 -42.35 5.98 -53.63
C GLN A 111 -43.55 6.46 -54.47
N ILE A 112 -43.38 6.24 -55.77
CA ILE A 112 -44.35 5.90 -56.83
C ILE A 112 -45.45 6.93 -57.12
#